data_AF-A0A7W0MTK4-F1
#
_entry.id   AF-A0A7W0MTK4-F1
#
_cell.length_a   1.000
_cell.length_b   1.000
_cell.length_c   1.000
_cell.angle_alpha   90.00
_cell.angle_beta   90.00
_cell.angle_gamma   90.00
#
_symmetry.space_group_name_H-M   'P 1'
#
loop_
_entity.id
_entity.type
_entity.pdbx_description
1 polymer ?
#
loop_
_entity_poly.entity_id
_entity_poly.type
_entity_poly.pdbx_seq_one_letter_code
_entity_poly.pdbx_strand_id
1 'polypeptide(L)'
;DGLGDDVDAAGEYPCAYDLANVVCVAASDRNDQLASFSNYGATRVDLTAPGVDILSDQPPSSTGAPRYAFYNGTSMATPHVSGVAALALALSPGASVGRVKQALLDGTVARTSLSGRTVTGGRLDARRALELLSDAPPAAPASSTDPSTTSPAPTTTSPTPTTTSPAPTTTTEPPPPPAGPEPTAAPTVQSPVPRDTAAPVASLLLGARHRVRTVRRLGLRTRATCLEACTATAVLSLSPRNAKRARVGSRLRTVTIGRGRRRLLSTASTMLTVRLTSTAGRALKRLARPVRATLAVTFVDAAGNRRTLRKSVTLVGGAGRR
;
A
#
# COMPACT_ATOMS: atom_id res chain seq x y z
N ASP A 1 13.33 -0.67 20.42
CA ASP A 1 13.44 -1.23 21.80
C ASP A 1 12.63 -0.46 22.85
N GLY A 2 12.11 0.73 22.53
CA GLY A 2 11.30 1.54 23.44
C GLY A 2 12.12 2.44 24.35
N LEU A 3 13.39 2.68 24.00
CA LEU A 3 14.32 3.49 24.79
C LEU A 3 14.30 4.98 24.42
N GLY A 4 13.68 5.35 23.29
CA GLY A 4 13.58 6.75 22.88
C GLY A 4 14.87 7.28 22.28
N ASP A 5 15.47 6.52 21.37
CA ASP A 5 16.78 6.82 20.82
C ASP A 5 16.75 7.90 19.73
N ASP A 6 17.86 8.62 19.61
CA ASP A 6 18.12 9.52 18.49
C ASP A 6 18.59 8.72 17.26
N VAL A 7 17.69 8.59 16.29
CA VAL A 7 17.91 7.87 15.03
C VAL A 7 18.98 8.54 14.18
N ASP A 8 19.19 9.86 14.32
CA ASP A 8 20.20 10.58 13.56
C ASP A 8 21.61 10.13 13.94
N ALA A 9 21.81 9.72 15.20
CA ALA A 9 23.08 9.21 15.72
C ALA A 9 23.23 7.69 15.58
N ALA A 10 22.15 6.93 15.83
CA ALA A 10 22.21 5.47 15.94
C ALA A 10 21.94 4.71 14.63
N GLY A 11 21.23 5.32 13.67
CA GLY A 11 20.86 4.67 12.41
C GLY A 11 19.90 3.49 12.60
N GLU A 12 18.64 3.77 12.95
CA GLU A 12 17.61 2.74 13.14
C GLU A 12 16.85 2.42 11.84
N TYR A 13 16.92 1.17 11.37
CA TYR A 13 16.19 0.74 10.17
C TYR A 13 14.76 0.28 10.50
N PRO A 14 13.76 0.54 9.62
CA PRO A 14 13.91 1.03 8.25
C PRO A 14 14.00 2.57 8.12
N CYS A 15 13.99 3.33 9.21
CA CYS A 15 13.99 4.79 9.14
C CYS A 15 15.32 5.43 8.72
N ALA A 16 16.41 4.69 8.87
CA ALA A 16 17.71 5.09 8.37
C ALA A 16 17.87 4.89 6.84
N TYR A 17 16.89 4.29 6.14
CA TYR A 17 16.93 4.21 4.68
C TYR A 17 16.69 5.58 4.05
N ASP A 18 17.61 6.01 3.18
CA ASP A 18 17.42 7.20 2.34
C ASP A 18 16.59 6.85 1.10
N LEU A 19 15.30 6.59 1.33
CA LEU A 19 14.35 6.23 0.30
C LEU A 19 13.19 7.24 0.29
N ALA A 20 12.95 7.86 -0.88
CA ALA A 20 11.94 8.89 -1.06
C ALA A 20 10.50 8.43 -0.74
N ASN A 21 10.24 7.13 -0.73
CA ASN A 21 8.93 6.54 -0.48
C ASN A 21 8.73 6.01 0.96
N VAL A 22 9.71 6.16 1.86
CA VAL A 22 9.58 5.83 3.27
C VAL A 22 9.05 7.05 4.02
N VAL A 23 8.09 6.85 4.93
CA VAL A 23 7.64 7.89 5.88
C VAL A 23 7.89 7.39 7.29
N CYS A 24 8.76 8.08 8.02
CA CYS A 24 9.14 7.75 9.38
C CYS A 24 8.34 8.49 10.42
N VAL A 25 7.77 7.73 11.35
CA VAL A 25 6.72 8.20 12.24
C VAL A 25 7.13 8.01 13.69
N ALA A 26 7.29 9.12 14.40
CA ALA A 26 7.39 9.14 15.85
C ALA A 26 6.00 9.13 16.50
N ALA A 27 5.94 8.69 17.75
CA ALA A 27 4.72 8.66 18.55
C ALA A 27 4.61 9.91 19.44
N SER A 28 3.45 10.55 19.42
CA SER A 28 3.08 11.59 20.38
C SER A 28 1.95 11.12 21.31
N ASP A 29 1.83 11.78 22.45
CA ASP A 29 0.70 11.63 23.36
C ASP A 29 -0.44 12.63 23.06
N ARG A 30 -1.49 12.58 23.88
CA ARG A 30 -2.67 13.45 23.77
C ARG A 30 -2.40 14.94 24.02
N ASN A 31 -1.25 15.28 24.60
CA ASN A 31 -0.82 16.65 24.88
C ASN A 31 0.20 17.15 23.84
N ASP A 32 0.32 16.45 22.71
CA ASP A 32 1.32 16.69 21.67
C ASP A 32 2.77 16.67 22.20
N GLN A 33 3.03 15.89 23.24
CA GLN A 33 4.40 15.60 23.69
C GLN A 33 4.91 14.37 22.95
N LEU A 34 6.21 14.33 22.66
CA LEU A 34 6.86 13.12 22.18
C LEU A 34 6.70 12.02 23.25
N ALA A 35 6.23 10.85 22.87
CA ALA A 35 6.09 9.74 23.81
C ALA A 35 7.48 9.31 24.30
N SER A 36 7.61 8.99 25.60
CA SER A 36 8.92 8.72 26.23
C SER A 36 9.67 7.54 25.61
N PHE A 37 8.96 6.61 24.97
CA PHE A 37 9.53 5.45 24.28
C PHE A 37 9.82 5.71 22.79
N SER A 38 9.41 6.86 22.26
CA SER A 38 9.49 7.12 20.82
C SER A 38 10.90 7.54 20.45
N ASN A 39 11.48 6.80 19.52
CA ASN A 39 12.68 7.28 18.84
C ASN A 39 12.36 8.56 18.07
N TYR A 40 13.36 9.41 17.91
CA TYR A 40 13.27 10.74 17.29
C TYR A 40 14.50 11.00 16.42
N GLY A 41 14.47 12.06 15.62
CA GLY A 41 15.59 12.44 14.77
C GLY A 41 15.19 13.62 13.89
N ALA A 42 15.93 14.72 13.98
CA ALA A 42 15.63 15.96 13.27
C ALA A 42 15.76 15.80 11.74
N THR A 43 16.51 14.81 11.28
CA THR A 43 16.76 14.57 9.85
C THR A 43 16.20 13.25 9.33
N ARG A 44 16.04 12.24 10.18
CA ARG A 44 15.60 10.89 9.76
C ARG A 44 14.18 10.52 10.14
N VAL A 45 13.57 11.19 11.13
CA VAL A 45 12.18 10.96 11.49
C VAL A 45 11.33 12.06 10.90
N ASP A 46 10.43 11.72 9.99
CA ASP A 46 9.73 12.72 9.18
C ASP A 46 8.69 13.53 10.00
N LEU A 47 7.81 12.85 10.74
CA LEU A 47 6.69 13.47 11.45
C LEU A 47 6.25 12.69 12.70
N THR A 48 5.39 13.29 13.51
CA THR A 48 4.77 12.61 14.66
C THR A 48 3.29 12.32 14.45
N ALA A 49 2.78 11.25 15.06
CA ALA A 49 1.34 10.96 15.09
C ALA A 49 0.94 10.35 16.45
N PRO A 50 -0.35 10.36 16.81
CA PRO A 50 -0.82 9.81 18.08
C PRO A 50 -0.44 8.33 18.24
N GLY A 51 0.32 8.03 19.29
CA GLY A 51 0.83 6.69 19.58
C GLY A 51 0.70 6.26 21.05
N VAL A 52 0.04 7.06 21.89
CA VAL A 52 -0.22 6.75 23.30
C VAL A 52 -1.73 6.66 23.54
N ASP A 53 -2.16 5.65 24.29
CA ASP A 53 -3.53 5.29 24.60
C ASP A 53 -4.41 5.16 23.36
N ILE A 54 -3.93 4.41 22.37
CA ILE A 54 -4.64 4.21 21.11
C ILE A 54 -5.54 2.98 21.22
N LEU A 55 -6.86 3.20 21.16
CA LEU A 55 -7.86 2.14 21.14
C LEU A 55 -7.93 1.48 19.76
N SER A 56 -7.75 0.17 19.68
CA SER A 56 -8.04 -0.60 18.46
C SER A 56 -8.65 -1.97 18.78
N ASP A 57 -9.10 -2.63 17.73
CA ASP A 57 -9.56 -4.01 17.74
C ASP A 57 -8.47 -4.99 18.22
N GLN A 58 -8.92 -6.04 18.91
CA GLN A 58 -8.12 -7.21 19.23
C GLN A 58 -8.78 -8.47 18.65
N PRO A 59 -7.99 -9.54 18.44
CA PRO A 59 -8.54 -10.85 18.15
C PRO A 59 -9.65 -11.21 19.16
N PRO A 60 -10.79 -11.73 18.69
CA PRO A 60 -11.92 -12.04 19.56
C PRO A 60 -11.49 -13.04 20.64
N SER A 61 -12.14 -12.97 21.81
CA SER A 61 -11.93 -13.93 22.89
C SER A 61 -12.23 -15.36 22.44
N SER A 62 -11.88 -16.34 23.27
CA SER A 62 -12.34 -17.74 23.13
C SER A 62 -13.87 -17.86 23.05
N THR A 63 -14.62 -16.86 23.56
CA THR A 63 -16.08 -16.78 23.47
C THR A 63 -16.60 -16.15 22.16
N GLY A 64 -15.70 -15.69 21.28
CA GLY A 64 -16.05 -15.07 19.99
C GLY A 64 -16.54 -13.62 20.09
N ALA A 65 -16.53 -13.02 21.29
CA ALA A 65 -16.93 -11.64 21.47
C ALA A 65 -15.88 -10.67 20.88
N PRO A 66 -16.30 -9.55 20.26
CA PRO A 66 -15.37 -8.52 19.83
C PRO A 66 -14.62 -7.95 21.04
N ARG A 67 -13.35 -7.61 20.83
CA ARG A 67 -12.49 -7.06 21.87
C ARG A 67 -11.80 -5.81 21.36
N TYR A 68 -11.58 -4.89 22.27
CA TYR A 68 -10.82 -3.67 22.04
C TYR A 68 -9.83 -3.49 23.19
N ALA A 69 -8.70 -2.85 22.91
CA ALA A 69 -7.75 -2.48 23.94
C ALA A 69 -6.96 -1.23 23.54
N PHE A 70 -6.45 -0.55 24.56
CA PHE A 70 -5.51 0.55 24.41
C PHE A 70 -4.09 -0.01 24.31
N TYR A 71 -3.33 0.51 23.34
CA TYR A 71 -1.91 0.22 23.20
C TYR A 71 -1.10 1.50 22.97
N ASN A 72 0.19 1.39 23.31
CA ASN A 72 1.19 2.43 23.17
C ASN A 72 2.30 1.95 22.23
N GLY A 73 2.74 2.82 21.31
CA GLY A 73 3.87 2.53 20.45
C GLY A 73 3.92 3.40 19.20
N THR A 74 5.10 3.51 18.61
CA THR A 74 5.25 3.99 17.22
C THR A 74 4.49 3.10 16.25
N SER A 75 4.34 1.80 16.57
CA SER A 75 3.43 0.89 15.86
C SER A 75 1.97 1.33 15.86
N MET A 76 1.53 2.16 16.81
CA MET A 76 0.18 2.75 16.86
C MET A 76 0.12 4.13 16.20
N ALA A 77 1.25 4.85 16.14
CA ALA A 77 1.37 6.09 15.38
C ALA A 77 1.37 5.85 13.86
N THR A 78 2.15 4.88 13.37
CA THR A 78 2.26 4.52 11.95
C THR A 78 0.92 4.27 11.24
N PRO A 79 -0.06 3.53 11.80
CA PRO A 79 -1.34 3.31 11.14
C PRO A 79 -2.19 4.58 11.00
N HIS A 80 -2.01 5.61 11.86
CA HIS A 80 -2.67 6.90 11.64
C HIS A 80 -2.17 7.56 10.35
N VAL A 81 -0.85 7.63 10.17
CA VAL A 81 -0.22 8.20 8.96
C VAL A 81 -0.59 7.38 7.72
N SER A 82 -0.53 6.05 7.84
CA SER A 82 -0.92 5.13 6.75
C SER A 82 -2.40 5.29 6.37
N GLY A 83 -3.27 5.52 7.35
CA GLY A 83 -4.70 5.79 7.13
C GLY A 83 -4.93 7.10 6.38
N VAL A 84 -4.23 8.17 6.75
CA VAL A 84 -4.30 9.46 6.03
C VAL A 84 -3.75 9.33 4.61
N ALA A 85 -2.63 8.64 4.43
CA ALA A 85 -2.07 8.36 3.09
C ALA A 85 -3.05 7.58 2.21
N ALA A 86 -3.73 6.59 2.77
CA ALA A 86 -4.76 5.83 2.06
C ALA A 86 -5.98 6.70 1.71
N LEU A 87 -6.40 7.59 2.61
CA LEU A 87 -7.49 8.54 2.35
C LEU A 87 -7.10 9.56 1.26
N ALA A 88 -5.86 10.05 1.28
CA ALA A 88 -5.28 10.89 0.24
C ALA A 88 -5.33 10.22 -1.14
N LEU A 89 -4.87 8.97 -1.23
CA LEU A 89 -4.93 8.19 -2.47
C LEU A 89 -6.36 7.86 -2.90
N ALA A 90 -7.30 7.74 -1.96
CA ALA A 90 -8.72 7.54 -2.29
C ALA A 90 -9.35 8.79 -2.92
N LEU A 91 -8.97 9.98 -2.47
CA LEU A 91 -9.45 11.27 -2.99
C LEU A 91 -8.72 11.69 -4.28
N SER A 92 -7.43 11.36 -4.39
CA SER A 92 -6.60 11.67 -5.55
C SER A 92 -5.88 10.42 -6.06
N PRO A 93 -6.57 9.50 -6.75
CA PRO A 93 -5.97 8.22 -7.19
C PRO A 93 -4.78 8.34 -8.15
N GLY A 94 -4.62 9.49 -8.81
CA GLY A 94 -3.49 9.78 -9.68
C GLY A 94 -2.31 10.48 -8.99
N ALA A 95 -2.41 10.77 -7.69
CA ALA A 95 -1.31 11.38 -6.95
C ALA A 95 -0.11 10.44 -6.89
N SER A 96 1.08 10.95 -7.19
CA SER A 96 2.31 10.18 -7.03
C SER A 96 2.61 9.96 -5.54
N VAL A 97 3.37 8.90 -5.23
CA VAL A 97 3.82 8.61 -3.85
C VAL A 97 4.54 9.81 -3.24
N GLY A 98 5.38 10.49 -4.02
CA GLY A 98 6.08 11.69 -3.58
C GLY A 98 5.13 12.84 -3.22
N ARG A 99 4.05 13.04 -4.00
CA ARG A 99 3.04 14.07 -3.69
C ARG A 99 2.24 13.74 -2.43
N VAL A 100 1.90 12.47 -2.23
CA VAL A 100 1.23 12.03 -0.99
C VAL A 100 2.16 12.22 0.22
N LYS A 101 3.43 11.79 0.12
CA LYS A 101 4.42 12.03 1.18
C LYS A 101 4.54 13.52 1.49
N GLN A 102 4.76 14.35 0.47
CA GLN A 102 4.89 15.79 0.64
C GLN A 102 3.66 16.40 1.33
N ALA A 103 2.45 16.06 0.88
CA ALA A 103 1.22 16.56 1.49
C ALA A 103 1.08 16.16 2.97
N LEU A 104 1.53 14.95 3.35
CA LEU A 104 1.56 14.52 4.75
C LEU A 104 2.53 15.36 5.60
N LEU A 105 3.70 15.71 5.05
CA LEU A 105 4.72 16.50 5.76
C LEU A 105 4.34 17.97 5.87
N ASP A 106 4.01 18.60 4.75
CA ASP A 106 3.61 20.01 4.66
C ASP A 106 2.29 20.25 5.41
N GLY A 107 1.44 19.22 5.49
CA GLY A 107 0.16 19.26 6.20
C GLY A 107 0.27 19.20 7.71
N THR A 108 1.44 18.88 8.28
CA THR A 108 1.59 18.78 9.74
C THR A 108 1.25 20.09 10.47
N VAL A 109 0.85 19.96 11.74
CA VAL A 109 0.70 21.08 12.66
C VAL A 109 1.93 21.12 13.55
N ALA A 110 2.75 22.15 13.39
CA ALA A 110 3.94 22.37 14.19
C ALA A 110 3.59 22.53 15.68
N ARG A 111 4.42 21.93 16.54
CA ARG A 111 4.29 22.04 18.01
C ARG A 111 5.65 22.30 18.62
N THR A 112 5.70 23.23 19.57
CA THR A 112 6.94 23.59 20.27
C THR A 112 7.60 22.39 20.96
N SER A 113 6.80 21.50 21.55
CA SER A 113 7.23 20.23 22.16
C SER A 113 7.87 19.23 21.18
N LEU A 114 7.62 19.38 19.88
CA LEU A 114 8.07 18.47 18.84
C LEU A 114 9.16 19.10 17.96
N SER A 115 9.45 20.38 18.14
CA SER A 115 10.49 21.09 17.40
C SER A 115 11.85 20.41 17.60
N GLY A 116 12.56 20.16 16.51
CA GLY A 116 13.85 19.45 16.53
C GLY A 116 13.77 17.96 16.87
N ARG A 117 12.57 17.39 17.05
CA ARG A 117 12.38 15.94 17.27
C ARG A 117 12.13 15.18 15.97
N THR A 118 11.59 15.84 14.97
CA THR A 118 11.34 15.30 13.62
C THR A 118 11.63 16.37 12.58
N VAL A 119 11.76 15.99 11.31
CA VAL A 119 11.97 16.89 10.16
C VAL A 119 10.92 18.00 10.14
N THR A 120 9.65 17.64 10.31
CA THR A 120 8.54 18.61 10.34
C THR A 120 8.40 19.36 11.67
N GLY A 121 8.95 18.82 12.76
CA GLY A 121 8.64 19.27 14.12
C GLY A 121 7.14 19.31 14.45
N GLY A 122 6.35 18.49 13.75
CA GLY A 122 4.90 18.63 13.70
C GLY A 122 4.16 17.31 13.87
N ARG A 123 2.89 17.44 14.26
CA ARG A 123 1.94 16.35 14.38
C ARG A 123 1.11 16.24 13.11
N LEU A 124 0.88 15.01 12.65
CA LEU A 124 -0.02 14.67 11.55
C LEU A 124 -1.36 15.40 11.67
N ASP A 125 -1.80 16.04 10.58
CA ASP A 125 -3.14 16.60 10.45
C ASP A 125 -3.76 16.11 9.14
N ALA A 126 -4.78 15.26 9.27
CA ALA A 126 -5.42 14.64 8.13
C ALA A 126 -6.08 15.67 7.20
N ARG A 127 -6.75 16.68 7.76
CA ARG A 127 -7.49 17.66 6.94
C ARG A 127 -6.53 18.49 6.10
N ARG A 128 -5.49 19.05 6.73
CA ARG A 128 -4.48 19.87 6.04
C ARG A 128 -3.76 19.07 4.94
N ALA A 129 -3.40 17.82 5.22
CA ALA A 129 -2.76 16.96 4.21
C ALA A 129 -3.66 16.73 2.99
N LEU A 130 -4.97 16.55 3.18
CA LEU A 130 -5.92 16.36 2.08
C LEU A 130 -6.20 17.64 1.30
N GLU A 131 -6.27 18.79 1.98
CA GLU A 131 -6.41 20.11 1.35
C GLU A 131 -5.22 20.42 0.43
N LEU A 132 -3.99 20.24 0.94
CA LEU A 132 -2.76 20.45 0.15
C LEU A 132 -2.64 19.54 -1.07
N LEU A 133 -3.22 18.34 -1.00
CA LEU A 133 -3.25 17.43 -2.14
C LEU A 133 -4.28 17.86 -3.19
N SER A 134 -5.36 18.51 -2.77
CA SER A 134 -6.48 18.94 -3.62
C SER A 134 -6.23 20.27 -4.32
N ASP A 135 -5.52 21.20 -3.66
CA ASP A 135 -5.23 22.55 -4.18
C ASP A 135 -3.99 22.61 -5.09
N ALA A 136 -3.34 21.47 -5.33
CA ALA A 136 -2.16 21.36 -6.15
C ALA A 136 -2.50 21.38 -7.66
N PRO A 137 -1.82 22.21 -8.48
CA PRO A 137 -1.81 22.03 -9.93
C PRO A 137 -1.35 20.60 -10.29
N PRO A 138 -1.84 20.00 -11.39
CA PRO A 138 -1.37 18.70 -11.84
C PRO A 138 0.16 18.75 -11.96
N ALA A 139 0.84 17.85 -11.24
CA ALA A 139 2.29 17.90 -11.10
C ALA A 139 2.97 17.90 -12.48
N ALA A 140 3.75 18.94 -12.75
CA ALA A 140 4.70 18.93 -13.84
C ALA A 140 5.65 17.73 -13.65
N PRO A 141 6.03 17.02 -14.73
CA PRO A 141 6.98 15.92 -14.63
C PRO A 141 8.30 16.46 -14.06
N ALA A 142 8.79 15.81 -13.01
CA ALA A 142 10.04 16.18 -12.36
C ALA A 142 11.20 16.11 -13.36
N SER A 143 11.81 17.26 -13.66
CA SER A 143 13.09 17.32 -14.36
C SER A 143 14.16 16.67 -13.50
N SER A 144 14.67 15.53 -13.96
CA SER A 144 15.87 14.90 -13.41
C SER A 144 17.10 15.68 -13.84
N THR A 145 17.63 16.55 -12.98
CA THR A 145 19.06 16.88 -13.03
C THR A 145 19.81 15.73 -12.36
N ASP A 146 20.41 14.88 -13.18
CA ASP A 146 21.36 13.86 -12.74
C ASP A 146 22.76 14.50 -12.60
N PRO A 147 23.38 14.53 -11.40
CA PRO A 147 24.76 14.93 -11.24
C PRO A 147 25.66 13.73 -11.51
N SER A 148 25.98 13.47 -12.77
CA SER A 148 26.99 12.47 -13.13
C SER A 148 28.37 13.11 -13.35
N THR A 149 29.19 12.98 -12.30
CA THR A 149 30.57 12.47 -12.36
C THR A 149 31.63 13.25 -13.15
N THR A 150 32.46 14.04 -12.45
CA THR A 150 33.89 14.17 -12.78
C THR A 150 34.76 14.02 -11.53
N SER A 151 35.66 13.04 -11.64
CA SER A 151 36.72 12.63 -10.71
C SER A 151 37.71 13.76 -10.38
N PRO A 152 38.36 13.76 -9.19
CA PRO A 152 39.33 14.79 -8.85
C PRO A 152 40.70 14.47 -9.48
N ALA A 153 41.36 15.49 -10.00
CA ALA A 153 42.80 15.49 -10.25
C ALA A 153 43.40 16.70 -9.52
N PRO A 154 44.54 16.55 -8.81
CA PRO A 154 45.13 17.63 -8.04
C PRO A 154 46.02 18.48 -8.94
N THR A 155 45.94 19.81 -8.80
CA THR A 155 47.01 20.67 -9.26
C THR A 155 47.24 21.82 -8.29
N THR A 156 48.53 21.95 -8.02
CA THR A 156 49.26 22.83 -7.12
C THR A 156 49.14 24.32 -7.46
N THR A 157 49.58 25.13 -6.49
CA THR A 157 50.18 26.49 -6.57
C THR A 157 49.26 27.73 -6.60
N SER A 158 49.19 28.36 -5.41
CA SER A 158 49.27 29.82 -5.09
C SER A 158 50.07 30.67 -6.11
N PRO A 159 49.94 32.02 -6.23
CA PRO A 159 49.73 32.93 -5.08
C PRO A 159 48.92 34.25 -5.25
N THR A 160 48.54 34.78 -4.07
CA THR A 160 48.45 36.19 -3.62
C THR A 160 47.37 37.15 -4.18
N PRO A 161 46.67 37.90 -3.29
CA PRO A 161 45.67 38.89 -3.66
C PRO A 161 46.22 40.33 -3.68
N THR A 162 45.31 41.25 -4.07
CA THR A 162 45.27 42.69 -3.76
C THR A 162 45.87 43.61 -4.82
N THR A 163 45.00 44.38 -5.50
CA THR A 163 45.21 45.82 -5.73
C THR A 163 43.91 46.51 -6.17
N THR A 164 43.48 47.44 -5.33
CA THR A 164 43.01 48.81 -5.62
C THR A 164 41.76 49.08 -6.49
N SER A 165 40.77 49.64 -5.80
CA SER A 165 39.76 50.60 -6.29
C SER A 165 40.43 51.85 -6.91
N PRO A 166 39.80 52.58 -7.86
CA PRO A 166 38.82 53.62 -7.50
C PRO A 166 37.59 53.72 -8.43
N ALA A 167 36.51 54.29 -7.89
CA ALA A 167 35.35 54.82 -8.62
C ALA A 167 35.64 56.26 -9.13
N PRO A 168 34.71 56.99 -9.78
CA PRO A 168 33.48 56.62 -10.50
C PRO A 168 33.45 57.21 -11.94
N THR A 169 32.69 56.60 -12.85
CA THR A 169 32.26 57.30 -14.08
C THR A 169 30.82 56.98 -14.39
N THR A 170 30.01 58.03 -14.40
CA THR A 170 28.64 58.09 -14.92
C THR A 170 28.62 57.69 -16.39
N THR A 171 27.98 56.57 -16.71
CA THR A 171 27.66 56.19 -18.09
C THR A 171 26.19 55.79 -18.16
N THR A 172 25.46 56.56 -18.96
CA THR A 172 24.07 56.39 -19.36
C THR A 172 23.81 55.01 -19.97
N GLU A 173 22.80 54.30 -19.46
CA GLU A 173 22.35 52.99 -19.95
C GLU A 173 21.53 53.14 -21.25
N PRO A 174 21.86 52.43 -22.34
CA PRO A 174 21.02 52.35 -23.53
C PRO A 174 19.95 51.23 -23.40
N PRO A 175 18.79 51.36 -24.07
CA PRO A 175 17.65 50.45 -23.90
C PRO A 175 17.92 49.02 -24.41
N PRO A 176 17.20 48.01 -23.88
CA PRO A 176 17.42 46.61 -24.22
C PRO A 176 16.98 46.26 -25.65
N PRO A 177 17.65 45.31 -26.33
CA PRO A 177 17.29 44.87 -27.68
C PRO A 177 16.04 43.96 -27.68
N PRO A 178 15.32 43.85 -28.81
CA PRO A 178 14.07 43.11 -28.90
C PRO A 178 14.27 41.59 -28.80
N ALA A 179 13.28 40.92 -28.20
CA ALA A 179 13.23 39.48 -28.00
C ALA A 179 13.27 38.72 -29.35
N GLY A 180 14.20 37.75 -29.45
CA GLY A 180 14.29 36.84 -30.59
C GLY A 180 13.14 35.81 -30.64
N PRO A 181 12.94 35.15 -31.79
CA PRO A 181 11.81 34.24 -32.00
C PRO A 181 11.94 32.95 -31.17
N GLU A 182 10.80 32.57 -30.60
CA GLU A 182 10.55 31.38 -29.78
C GLU A 182 10.91 30.08 -30.54
N PRO A 183 11.67 29.14 -29.94
CA PRO A 183 12.04 27.91 -30.63
C PRO A 183 10.86 26.92 -30.70
N THR A 184 10.51 26.53 -31.92
CA THR A 184 9.53 25.50 -32.27
C THR A 184 9.75 24.21 -31.46
N ALA A 185 8.73 23.81 -30.70
CA ALA A 185 8.73 22.59 -29.89
C ALA A 185 8.95 21.34 -30.75
N ALA A 186 10.01 20.58 -30.41
CA ALA A 186 10.25 19.25 -30.96
C ALA A 186 9.23 18.23 -30.42
N PRO A 187 8.87 17.18 -31.19
CA PRO A 187 7.88 16.19 -30.76
C PRO A 187 8.37 15.41 -29.53
N THR A 188 7.61 15.49 -28.44
CA THR A 188 7.89 14.79 -27.19
C THR A 188 7.80 13.28 -27.39
N VAL A 189 8.94 12.60 -27.35
CA VAL A 189 9.00 11.14 -27.23
C VAL A 189 8.53 10.78 -25.82
N GLN A 190 7.34 10.17 -25.70
CA GLN A 190 6.83 9.68 -24.41
C GLN A 190 7.77 8.59 -23.85
N SER A 191 8.46 8.90 -22.76
CA SER A 191 9.16 7.88 -21.97
C SER A 191 8.16 6.85 -21.44
N PRO A 192 8.47 5.55 -21.48
CA PRO A 192 7.54 4.51 -21.04
C PRO A 192 7.30 4.63 -19.53
N VAL A 193 6.03 4.78 -19.15
CA VAL A 193 5.57 4.77 -17.75
C VAL A 193 6.13 3.54 -17.03
N PRO A 194 6.70 3.67 -15.80
CA PRO A 194 7.20 2.54 -15.05
C PRO A 194 6.05 1.54 -14.82
N ARG A 195 6.24 0.30 -15.28
CA ARG A 195 5.23 -0.75 -15.17
C ARG A 195 5.14 -1.18 -13.72
N ASP A 196 3.95 -1.08 -13.16
CA ASP A 196 3.62 -1.73 -11.89
C ASP A 196 3.86 -3.25 -12.04
N THR A 197 4.74 -3.78 -11.21
CA THR A 197 5.14 -5.20 -11.18
C THR A 197 4.68 -5.91 -9.91
N ALA A 198 4.02 -5.20 -8.98
CA ALA A 198 3.64 -5.73 -7.69
C ALA A 198 2.30 -6.50 -7.80
N ALA A 199 2.27 -7.72 -7.25
CA ALA A 199 1.03 -8.50 -7.20
C ALA A 199 0.04 -7.96 -6.16
N PRO A 200 -1.27 -8.08 -6.39
CA PRO A 200 -2.24 -7.35 -5.57
C PRO A 200 -2.37 -7.90 -4.16
N VAL A 201 -2.56 -7.02 -3.18
CA VAL A 201 -2.82 -7.44 -1.79
C VAL A 201 -4.26 -7.94 -1.67
N ALA A 202 -4.43 -9.25 -1.45
CA ALA A 202 -5.74 -9.88 -1.44
C ALA A 202 -5.91 -10.88 -0.28
N SER A 203 -7.15 -11.11 0.14
CA SER A 203 -7.51 -12.08 1.18
C SER A 203 -8.79 -12.86 0.84
N LEU A 204 -8.92 -14.05 1.44
CA LEU A 204 -10.06 -14.95 1.26
C LEU A 204 -10.55 -15.48 2.61
N LEU A 205 -11.85 -15.29 2.87
CA LEU A 205 -12.53 -15.89 4.02
C LEU A 205 -13.55 -16.92 3.52
N LEU A 206 -13.25 -18.20 3.78
CA LEU A 206 -14.07 -19.34 3.42
C LEU A 206 -14.18 -20.33 4.58
N GLY A 207 -15.40 -20.73 4.93
CA GLY A 207 -15.62 -21.77 5.93
C GLY A 207 -15.06 -23.14 5.50
N ALA A 208 -14.63 -23.96 6.46
CA ALA A 208 -13.97 -25.24 6.16
C ALA A 208 -14.92 -26.33 5.63
N ARG A 209 -16.23 -26.27 5.93
CA ARG A 209 -17.22 -27.30 5.61
C ARG A 209 -18.46 -26.70 4.94
N HIS A 210 -18.89 -27.31 3.83
CA HIS A 210 -20.02 -26.82 3.03
C HIS A 210 -20.94 -27.97 2.62
N ARG A 211 -22.25 -27.80 2.87
CA ARG A 211 -23.26 -28.78 2.44
C ARG A 211 -23.42 -28.74 0.92
N VAL A 212 -23.31 -29.89 0.27
CA VAL A 212 -23.46 -29.99 -1.19
C VAL A 212 -24.83 -29.49 -1.65
N ARG A 213 -25.90 -29.72 -0.89
CA ARG A 213 -27.24 -29.18 -1.21
C ARG A 213 -27.22 -27.65 -1.35
N THR A 214 -26.58 -26.95 -0.40
CA THR A 214 -26.43 -25.49 -0.43
C THR A 214 -25.55 -25.03 -1.58
N VAL A 215 -24.40 -25.67 -1.78
CA VAL A 215 -23.46 -25.33 -2.86
C VAL A 215 -24.09 -25.52 -4.24
N ARG A 216 -24.95 -26.54 -4.42
CA ARG A 216 -25.69 -26.76 -5.69
C ARG A 216 -26.75 -25.69 -5.94
N ARG A 217 -27.44 -25.22 -4.89
CA ARG A 217 -28.54 -24.25 -5.02
C ARG A 217 -28.03 -22.81 -5.15
N LEU A 218 -27.06 -22.42 -4.33
CA LEU A 218 -26.62 -21.03 -4.17
C LEU A 218 -25.18 -20.79 -4.66
N GLY A 219 -24.46 -21.84 -5.05
CA GLY A 219 -23.01 -21.80 -5.27
C GLY A 219 -22.22 -21.85 -3.97
N LEU A 220 -20.92 -22.08 -4.09
CA LEU A 220 -19.98 -21.93 -2.97
C LEU A 220 -19.69 -20.44 -2.81
N ARG A 221 -20.13 -19.86 -1.69
CA ARG A 221 -19.98 -18.44 -1.39
C ARG A 221 -18.75 -18.22 -0.52
N THR A 222 -17.83 -17.37 -0.98
CA THR A 222 -16.63 -16.95 -0.24
C THR A 222 -16.57 -15.43 -0.21
N ARG A 223 -16.12 -14.85 0.90
CA ARG A 223 -15.74 -13.44 0.91
C ARG A 223 -14.34 -13.32 0.36
N ALA A 224 -14.17 -12.41 -0.58
CA ALA A 224 -12.88 -12.05 -1.16
C ALA A 224 -12.71 -10.54 -0.99
N THR A 225 -11.51 -10.13 -0.59
CA THR A 225 -11.15 -8.72 -0.43
C THR A 225 -9.87 -8.46 -1.20
N CYS A 226 -9.79 -7.32 -1.87
CA CYS A 226 -8.64 -6.86 -2.62
C CYS A 226 -8.38 -5.41 -2.20
N LEU A 227 -7.14 -5.06 -1.89
CA LEU A 227 -6.81 -3.71 -1.44
C LEU A 227 -6.94 -2.70 -2.59
N GLU A 228 -6.70 -3.16 -3.81
CA GLU A 228 -6.92 -2.42 -5.05
C GLU A 228 -7.99 -3.07 -5.93
N ALA A 229 -8.45 -2.34 -6.95
CA ALA A 229 -9.43 -2.86 -7.90
C ALA A 229 -8.85 -4.04 -8.69
N CYS A 230 -9.44 -5.22 -8.55
CA CYS A 230 -8.90 -6.42 -9.17
C CYS A 230 -10.00 -7.38 -9.63
N THR A 231 -9.66 -8.24 -10.59
CA THR A 231 -10.52 -9.32 -11.06
C THR A 231 -10.17 -10.61 -10.34
N ALA A 232 -11.09 -11.14 -9.55
CA ALA A 232 -10.95 -12.47 -8.94
C ALA A 232 -11.56 -13.55 -9.83
N THR A 233 -10.76 -14.55 -10.19
CA THR A 233 -11.19 -15.76 -10.89
C THR A 233 -10.97 -16.96 -9.99
N ALA A 234 -12.07 -17.63 -9.63
CA ALA A 234 -12.09 -18.80 -8.78
C ALA A 234 -12.25 -20.10 -9.58
N VAL A 235 -11.44 -21.09 -9.21
CA VAL A 235 -11.53 -22.47 -9.69
C VAL A 235 -11.61 -23.39 -8.48
N LEU A 236 -12.69 -24.17 -8.41
CA LEU A 236 -12.85 -25.23 -7.43
C LEU A 236 -12.51 -26.56 -8.07
N SER A 237 -11.59 -27.33 -7.47
CA SER A 237 -11.12 -28.58 -8.04
C SER A 237 -11.01 -29.73 -7.03
N LEU A 238 -11.04 -30.95 -7.55
CA LEU A 238 -10.81 -32.18 -6.78
C LEU A 238 -9.50 -32.83 -7.25
N SER A 239 -8.73 -33.35 -6.30
CA SER A 239 -7.62 -34.26 -6.61
C SER A 239 -8.14 -35.53 -7.29
N PRO A 240 -7.30 -36.26 -8.06
CA PRO A 240 -7.75 -37.48 -8.76
C PRO A 240 -8.42 -38.51 -7.85
N ARG A 241 -7.87 -38.70 -6.63
CA ARG A 241 -8.43 -39.61 -5.61
C ARG A 241 -9.83 -39.18 -5.17
N ASN A 242 -10.02 -37.88 -4.94
CA ASN A 242 -11.28 -37.30 -4.49
C ASN A 242 -12.32 -37.21 -5.62
N ALA A 243 -11.87 -36.96 -6.85
CA ALA A 243 -12.67 -37.02 -8.06
C ALA A 243 -13.23 -38.43 -8.29
N LYS A 244 -12.42 -39.48 -8.12
CA LYS A 244 -12.86 -40.88 -8.15
C LYS A 244 -13.93 -41.16 -7.08
N ARG A 245 -13.70 -40.72 -5.83
CA ARG A 245 -14.66 -40.89 -4.72
C ARG A 245 -15.98 -40.16 -4.98
N ALA A 246 -15.92 -38.95 -5.52
CA ALA A 246 -17.09 -38.15 -5.85
C ALA A 246 -17.75 -38.55 -7.20
N ARG A 247 -17.16 -39.50 -7.93
CA ARG A 247 -17.59 -39.96 -9.27
C ARG A 247 -17.69 -38.80 -10.28
N VAL A 248 -16.70 -37.90 -10.29
CA VAL A 248 -16.63 -36.74 -11.20
C VAL A 248 -15.37 -36.81 -12.07
N GLY A 249 -15.54 -36.88 -13.40
CA GLY A 249 -14.44 -36.71 -14.36
C GLY A 249 -13.37 -37.82 -14.38
N SER A 250 -12.26 -37.53 -15.06
CA SER A 250 -11.12 -38.46 -15.23
C SER A 250 -10.39 -38.73 -13.91
N ARG A 251 -9.94 -39.98 -13.72
CA ARG A 251 -9.27 -40.46 -12.49
C ARG A 251 -7.77 -40.19 -12.45
N LEU A 252 -7.22 -39.57 -13.49
CA LEU A 252 -5.78 -39.41 -13.68
C LEU A 252 -5.28 -37.98 -13.44
N ARG A 253 -6.17 -36.99 -13.40
CA ARG A 253 -5.80 -35.56 -13.26
C ARG A 253 -6.75 -34.81 -12.33
N THR A 254 -6.32 -33.64 -11.90
CA THR A 254 -7.15 -32.72 -11.11
C THR A 254 -8.38 -32.31 -11.90
N VAL A 255 -9.57 -32.46 -11.32
CA VAL A 255 -10.84 -32.19 -12.01
C VAL A 255 -11.42 -30.87 -11.52
N THR A 256 -11.65 -29.93 -12.42
CA THR A 256 -12.38 -28.69 -12.11
C THR A 256 -13.87 -28.99 -11.97
N ILE A 257 -14.43 -28.68 -10.80
CA ILE A 257 -15.82 -28.94 -10.46
C ILE A 257 -16.67 -27.67 -10.35
N GLY A 258 -16.05 -26.49 -10.32
CA GLY A 258 -16.77 -25.22 -10.35
C GLY A 258 -15.89 -24.03 -10.69
N ARG A 259 -16.52 -22.95 -11.15
CA ARG A 259 -15.87 -21.69 -11.50
C ARG A 259 -16.68 -20.49 -11.01
N GLY A 260 -15.99 -19.41 -10.73
CA GLY A 260 -16.60 -18.11 -10.42
C GLY A 260 -15.68 -17.01 -10.90
N ARG A 261 -16.24 -15.87 -11.28
CA ARG A 261 -15.47 -14.67 -11.60
C ARG A 261 -16.22 -13.46 -11.06
N ARG A 262 -15.50 -12.52 -10.47
CA ARG A 262 -16.07 -11.26 -10.03
C ARG A 262 -15.02 -10.15 -10.03
N ARG A 263 -15.43 -8.95 -10.45
CA ARG A 263 -14.63 -7.74 -10.27
C ARG A 263 -14.84 -7.23 -8.84
N LEU A 264 -13.75 -6.94 -8.16
CA LEU A 264 -13.75 -6.30 -6.85
C LEU A 264 -13.39 -4.84 -7.03
N LEU A 265 -14.14 -3.98 -6.35
CA LEU A 265 -13.76 -2.59 -6.15
C LEU A 265 -12.75 -2.56 -4.99
N SER A 266 -11.85 -1.57 -4.98
CA SER A 266 -10.81 -1.44 -3.96
C SER A 266 -11.41 -1.48 -2.55
N THR A 267 -10.69 -2.13 -1.64
CA THR A 267 -10.99 -2.31 -0.19
C THR A 267 -12.35 -2.95 0.17
N ALA A 268 -13.25 -3.21 -0.79
CA ALA A 268 -14.57 -3.77 -0.54
C ALA A 268 -14.56 -5.31 -0.42
N SER A 269 -14.95 -5.82 0.74
CA SER A 269 -15.18 -7.27 0.91
C SER A 269 -16.42 -7.70 0.11
N THR A 270 -16.19 -8.42 -0.98
CA THR A 270 -17.24 -8.82 -1.93
C THR A 270 -17.50 -10.32 -1.86
N MET A 271 -18.77 -10.69 -1.99
CA MET A 271 -19.15 -12.10 -2.08
C MET A 271 -18.86 -12.67 -3.47
N LEU A 272 -17.87 -13.57 -3.55
CA LEU A 272 -17.57 -14.35 -4.74
C LEU A 272 -18.32 -15.69 -4.69
N THR A 273 -19.11 -15.95 -5.73
CA THR A 273 -19.90 -17.18 -5.86
C THR A 273 -19.26 -18.10 -6.90
N VAL A 274 -18.91 -19.31 -6.48
CA VAL A 274 -18.39 -20.35 -7.37
C VAL A 274 -19.52 -21.32 -7.70
N ARG A 275 -19.91 -21.37 -8.97
CA ARG A 275 -20.96 -22.27 -9.45
C ARG A 275 -20.35 -23.60 -9.86
N LEU A 276 -20.99 -24.69 -9.48
CA LEU A 276 -20.59 -26.03 -9.90
C LEU A 276 -20.91 -26.23 -11.39
N THR A 277 -20.10 -27.04 -12.07
CA THR A 277 -20.46 -27.52 -13.40
C THR A 277 -21.67 -28.44 -13.32
N SER A 278 -22.44 -28.57 -14.40
CA SER A 278 -23.62 -29.45 -14.44
C SER A 278 -23.27 -30.90 -14.08
N THR A 279 -22.16 -31.42 -14.61
CA THR A 279 -21.63 -32.75 -14.31
C THR A 279 -21.26 -32.92 -12.84
N ALA A 280 -20.50 -31.99 -12.28
CA ALA A 280 -20.13 -32.04 -10.86
C ALA A 280 -21.34 -31.90 -9.94
N GLY A 281 -22.27 -31.00 -10.28
CA GLY A 281 -23.51 -30.79 -9.53
C GLY A 281 -24.39 -32.05 -9.49
N ARG A 282 -24.47 -32.82 -10.57
CA ARG A 282 -25.20 -34.10 -10.60
C ARG A 282 -24.50 -35.18 -9.77
N ALA A 283 -23.20 -35.35 -9.95
CA ALA A 283 -22.44 -36.38 -9.26
C ALA A 283 -22.35 -36.14 -7.75
N LEU A 284 -22.09 -34.90 -7.32
CA LEU A 284 -22.03 -34.53 -5.91
C LEU A 284 -23.39 -34.66 -5.21
N LYS A 285 -24.53 -34.62 -5.92
CA LYS A 285 -25.86 -34.85 -5.31
C LYS A 285 -25.93 -36.19 -4.56
N ARG A 286 -25.23 -37.22 -5.06
CA ARG A 286 -25.19 -38.58 -4.50
C ARG A 286 -23.97 -38.82 -3.60
N LEU A 287 -23.32 -37.75 -3.14
CA LEU A 287 -22.11 -37.85 -2.34
C LEU A 287 -22.41 -38.47 -0.96
N ALA A 288 -21.96 -39.71 -0.75
CA ALA A 288 -22.20 -40.45 0.49
C ALA A 288 -21.21 -40.12 1.62
N ARG A 289 -19.97 -39.72 1.28
CA ARG A 289 -18.91 -39.40 2.25
C ARG A 289 -18.34 -38.01 1.98
N PRO A 290 -17.89 -37.26 3.00
CA PRO A 290 -17.25 -35.97 2.80
C PRO A 290 -16.04 -36.07 1.87
N VAL A 291 -15.87 -35.07 1.00
CA VAL A 291 -14.73 -35.01 0.07
C VAL A 291 -14.07 -33.65 0.16
N ARG A 292 -12.73 -33.62 0.19
CA ARG A 292 -11.95 -32.39 0.20
C ARG A 292 -11.76 -31.87 -1.24
N ALA A 293 -12.07 -30.61 -1.44
CA ALA A 293 -11.81 -29.85 -2.65
C ALA A 293 -10.84 -28.69 -2.35
N THR A 294 -10.18 -28.19 -3.38
CA THR A 294 -9.31 -27.02 -3.29
C THR A 294 -9.96 -25.88 -4.06
N LEU A 295 -10.21 -24.77 -3.38
CA LEU A 295 -10.54 -23.51 -4.03
C LEU A 295 -9.25 -22.75 -4.28
N ALA A 296 -8.95 -22.45 -5.54
CA ALA A 296 -7.92 -21.50 -5.93
C ALA A 296 -8.59 -20.25 -6.48
N VAL A 297 -8.23 -19.07 -5.97
CA VAL A 297 -8.70 -17.78 -6.48
C VAL A 297 -7.50 -16.98 -6.91
N THR A 298 -7.47 -16.61 -8.19
CA THR A 298 -6.45 -15.76 -8.79
C THR A 298 -7.01 -14.36 -8.91
N PHE A 299 -6.35 -13.41 -8.27
CA PHE A 299 -6.61 -11.97 -8.33
C PHE A 299 -5.66 -11.37 -9.36
N VAL A 300 -6.20 -10.56 -10.26
CA VAL A 300 -5.45 -9.86 -11.30
C VAL A 300 -5.83 -8.39 -11.26
N ASP A 301 -4.87 -7.50 -11.02
CA ASP A 301 -5.09 -6.05 -11.06
C ASP A 301 -5.15 -5.51 -12.50
N ALA A 302 -5.19 -4.18 -12.65
CA ALA A 302 -5.23 -3.51 -13.94
C ALA A 302 -3.89 -3.57 -14.70
N ALA A 303 -2.76 -3.66 -13.99
CA ALA A 303 -1.42 -3.80 -14.56
C ALA A 303 -1.14 -5.24 -15.05
N GLY A 304 -1.98 -6.20 -14.63
CA GLY A 304 -1.88 -7.60 -15.00
C GLY A 304 -1.11 -8.46 -14.00
N ASN A 305 -0.67 -7.90 -12.87
CA ASN A 305 0.02 -8.65 -11.85
C ASN A 305 -0.96 -9.61 -11.15
N ARG A 306 -0.44 -10.75 -10.69
CA ARG A 306 -1.28 -11.88 -10.27
C ARG A 306 -0.93 -12.37 -8.89
N ARG A 307 -1.95 -12.53 -8.05
CA ARG A 307 -1.85 -13.25 -6.77
C ARG A 307 -2.84 -14.40 -6.73
N THR A 308 -2.39 -15.60 -6.40
CA THR A 308 -3.28 -16.76 -6.24
C THR A 308 -3.32 -17.23 -4.79
N LEU A 309 -4.51 -17.26 -4.21
CA LEU A 309 -4.75 -17.79 -2.88
C LEU A 309 -5.48 -19.14 -2.97
N ARG A 310 -5.07 -20.09 -2.14
CA ARG A 310 -5.63 -21.44 -2.10
C ARG A 310 -6.22 -21.75 -0.72
N LYS A 311 -7.42 -22.32 -0.69
CA LYS A 311 -8.07 -22.82 0.53
C LYS A 311 -8.62 -24.23 0.32
N SER A 312 -8.43 -25.08 1.31
CA SER A 312 -9.07 -26.40 1.36
C SER A 312 -10.51 -26.26 1.87
N VAL A 313 -11.44 -26.94 1.22
CA VAL A 313 -12.87 -26.96 1.57
C VAL A 313 -13.35 -28.40 1.63
N THR A 314 -14.18 -28.73 2.60
CA THR A 314 -14.80 -30.06 2.70
C THR A 314 -16.25 -29.97 2.24
N LEU A 315 -16.58 -30.70 1.18
CA LEU A 315 -17.94 -30.84 0.69
C LEU A 315 -18.59 -32.02 1.41
N VAL A 316 -19.64 -31.74 2.18
CA VAL A 316 -20.40 -32.76 2.91
C VAL A 316 -21.70 -33.06 2.19
N GLY A 317 -21.94 -34.34 1.92
CA GLY A 317 -23.23 -34.81 1.44
C GLY A 317 -24.35 -34.47 2.41
N GLY A 318 -25.59 -34.45 1.92
CA GLY A 318 -26.73 -34.52 2.84
C GLY A 318 -26.75 -35.94 3.42
N ALA A 319 -26.83 -36.07 4.74
CA ALA A 319 -27.17 -37.35 5.36
C ALA A 319 -28.44 -37.85 4.66
N GLY A 320 -28.30 -38.95 3.90
CA GLY A 320 -29.46 -39.76 3.60
C GLY A 320 -29.96 -40.23 4.96
N ARG A 321 -31.20 -39.87 5.30
CA ARG A 321 -31.97 -40.76 6.15
C ARG A 321 -31.87 -42.13 5.49
N ARG A 322 -31.42 -43.12 6.27
CA ARG A 322 -31.49 -44.52 5.90
C ARG A 322 -32.90 -44.86 5.43
#